data_AF-A0A7J7PL95-F1
#
_entry.id   AF-A0A7J7PL95-F1
#
_cell.length_a   1.000
_cell.length_b   1.000
_cell.length_c   1.000
_cell.angle_alpha   90.00
_cell.angle_beta   90.00
_cell.angle_gamma   90.00
#
_symmetry.space_group_name_H-M   'P 1'
#
loop_
_entity.id
_entity.type
_entity.pdbx_description
1 polymer ?
#
loop_
_entity_poly.entity_id
_entity_poly.type
_entity_poly.pdbx_seq_one_letter_code
_entity_poly.pdbx_strand_id
1 'polypeptide(L)'
;GQLLGTACLIIERKFIHSCGKVGHIEDVVVDAAARGHKVGQRLIDELVCVAKQRGCYKVILDCAEHNIPFYEKCGLSRKEVQMVGFCLHAAAAAAALVSHSQLCLLLLPSFAADSYVCSSHHGKFSNWIATHSFTHLRDVLCSAVRWLCQAC
;
A
#
# COMPACT_ATOMS: atom_id res chain seq x y z
N GLY A 1 6.55 -1.97 21.79
CA GLY A 1 7.23 -2.04 20.48
C GLY A 1 6.77 -0.89 19.62
N GLN A 2 7.69 -0.29 18.85
CA GLN A 2 7.41 0.81 17.92
C GLN A 2 7.27 0.24 16.50
N LEU A 3 6.35 0.79 15.70
CA LEU A 3 6.19 0.43 14.29
C LEU A 3 7.27 1.15 13.46
N LEU A 4 8.09 0.40 12.72
CA LEU A 4 9.22 0.96 11.96
C LEU A 4 9.01 0.94 10.44
N GLY A 5 7.97 0.27 9.95
CA GLY A 5 7.63 0.20 8.54
C GLY A 5 6.40 -0.66 8.27
N THR A 6 5.85 -0.52 7.07
CA THR A 6 4.71 -1.30 6.58
C THR A 6 4.89 -1.60 5.09
N ALA A 7 4.22 -2.66 4.65
CA ALA A 7 4.03 -3.02 3.25
C ALA A 7 2.80 -3.95 3.15
N CYS A 8 2.11 -3.94 2.02
CA CYS A 8 0.98 -4.83 1.75
C CYS A 8 1.33 -5.80 0.60
N LEU A 9 0.84 -7.03 0.70
CA LEU A 9 0.83 -7.99 -0.41
C LEU A 9 -0.62 -8.26 -0.81
N ILE A 10 -0.95 -8.02 -2.07
CA ILE A 10 -2.22 -8.35 -2.68
C ILE A 10 -2.02 -9.56 -3.59
N ILE A 11 -2.80 -10.62 -3.38
CA ILE A 11 -2.71 -11.83 -4.22
C ILE A 11 -3.86 -11.81 -5.24
N GLU A 12 -3.51 -11.58 -6.49
CA GLU A 12 -4.44 -11.59 -7.62
C GLU A 12 -4.49 -12.99 -8.25
N ARG A 13 -5.70 -13.53 -8.46
CA ARG A 13 -5.91 -14.75 -9.24
C ARG A 13 -6.10 -14.38 -10.71
N LYS A 14 -5.39 -15.04 -11.61
CA LYS A 14 -5.48 -14.81 -13.07
C LYS A 14 -5.94 -16.09 -13.76
N PHE A 15 -6.61 -15.98 -14.90
CA PHE A 15 -6.97 -17.15 -15.72
C PHE A 15 -5.75 -17.78 -16.41
N ILE A 16 -4.77 -16.96 -16.80
CA ILE A 16 -3.51 -17.39 -17.41
C ILE A 16 -2.64 -18.20 -16.44
N HIS A 17 -1.62 -18.89 -16.96
CA HIS A 17 -0.73 -19.76 -16.18
C HIS A 17 -1.50 -20.80 -15.35
N SER A 18 -2.44 -21.51 -15.99
CA SER A 18 -3.26 -22.55 -15.35
C SER A 18 -4.02 -22.04 -14.13
N CYS A 19 -4.74 -20.93 -14.28
CA CYS A 19 -5.41 -20.25 -13.17
C CYS A 19 -4.44 -19.80 -12.05
N GLY A 20 -3.26 -19.31 -12.44
CA GLY A 20 -2.17 -18.95 -11.52
C GLY A 20 -2.43 -17.72 -10.66
N LYS A 21 -1.53 -17.45 -9.72
CA LYS A 21 -1.58 -16.29 -8.81
C LYS A 21 -0.39 -15.35 -8.97
N VAL A 22 -0.62 -14.05 -8.89
CA VAL A 22 0.42 -13.01 -8.86
C VAL A 22 0.34 -12.26 -7.53
N GLY A 23 1.47 -12.07 -6.88
CA GLY A 23 1.58 -11.16 -5.74
C GLY A 23 1.91 -9.75 -6.20
N HIS A 24 1.18 -8.75 -5.72
CA HIS A 24 1.47 -7.34 -5.90
C HIS A 24 1.90 -6.75 -4.56
N ILE A 25 3.12 -6.21 -4.50
CA ILE A 25 3.62 -5.53 -3.30
C ILE A 25 3.30 -4.05 -3.43
N GLU A 26 2.56 -3.52 -2.45
CA GLU A 26 2.09 -2.15 -2.42
C GLU A 26 2.45 -1.47 -1.08
N ASP A 27 2.35 -0.13 -1.05
CA ASP A 27 2.42 0.70 0.15
C ASP A 27 3.66 0.43 1.04
N VAL A 28 4.82 0.22 0.43
CA VAL A 28 6.09 0.01 1.13
C VAL A 28 6.60 1.34 1.69
N VAL A 29 6.64 1.46 3.02
CA VAL A 29 7.22 2.61 3.71
C VAL A 29 8.00 2.18 4.94
N VAL A 30 9.14 2.83 5.16
CA VAL A 30 10.00 2.66 6.33
C VAL A 30 10.18 4.02 6.99
N ASP A 31 10.02 4.04 8.32
CA ASP A 31 10.27 5.21 9.15
C ASP A 31 11.67 5.77 8.84
N ALA A 32 11.76 7.10 8.71
CA ALA A 32 13.00 7.75 8.32
C ALA A 32 14.17 7.43 9.26
N ALA A 33 13.92 7.33 10.58
CA ALA A 33 14.92 6.98 11.57
C ALA A 33 15.36 5.51 11.51
N ALA A 34 14.57 4.64 10.86
CA ALA A 34 14.87 3.21 10.71
C ALA A 34 15.48 2.85 9.34
N ARG A 35 15.68 3.82 8.45
CA ARG A 35 16.33 3.59 7.14
C ARG A 35 17.79 3.22 7.32
N GLY A 36 18.34 2.44 6.38
CA GLY A 36 19.72 1.90 6.48
C GLY A 36 19.87 0.68 7.39
N HIS A 37 18.87 0.38 8.23
CA HIS A 37 18.88 -0.77 9.15
C HIS A 37 18.20 -2.03 8.59
N LYS A 38 18.16 -2.16 7.25
CA LYS A 38 17.58 -3.31 6.52
C LYS A 38 16.09 -3.62 6.80
N VAL A 39 15.34 -2.72 7.44
CA VAL A 39 13.91 -2.90 7.71
C VAL A 39 13.12 -3.11 6.41
N GLY A 40 13.34 -2.26 5.40
CA GLY A 40 12.69 -2.40 4.11
C GLY A 40 13.01 -3.72 3.41
N GLN A 41 14.26 -4.16 3.43
CA GLN A 41 14.67 -5.44 2.84
C GLN A 41 13.93 -6.61 3.49
N ARG A 42 13.84 -6.63 4.83
CA ARG A 42 13.09 -7.66 5.57
C ARG A 42 11.60 -7.67 5.23
N LEU A 43 10.98 -6.49 5.04
CA LEU A 43 9.59 -6.41 4.61
C LEU A 43 9.41 -7.07 3.24
N ILE A 44 10.26 -6.75 2.26
CA ILE A 44 10.17 -7.33 0.91
C ILE A 44 10.43 -8.85 0.95
N ASP A 45 11.47 -9.30 1.66
CA ASP A 45 11.80 -10.72 1.78
C ASP A 45 10.63 -11.53 2.36
N GLU A 46 9.96 -11.00 3.39
CA GLU A 46 8.80 -11.64 4.01
C GLU A 46 7.60 -11.70 3.06
N LEU A 47 7.28 -10.59 2.37
CA LEU A 47 6.17 -10.59 1.41
C LEU A 47 6.42 -11.54 0.23
N VAL A 48 7.66 -11.63 -0.25
CA VAL A 48 8.06 -12.60 -1.27
C VAL A 48 7.95 -14.03 -0.74
N CYS A 49 8.34 -14.28 0.50
CA CYS A 49 8.18 -15.58 1.17
C CYS A 49 6.70 -15.99 1.24
N VAL A 50 5.84 -15.10 1.74
CA VAL A 50 4.39 -15.32 1.83
C VAL A 50 3.79 -15.56 0.44
N ALA A 51 4.16 -14.78 -0.58
CA ALA A 51 3.67 -14.99 -1.94
C ALA A 51 4.04 -16.38 -2.49
N LYS A 52 5.28 -16.84 -2.26
CA LYS A 52 5.73 -18.19 -2.65
C LYS A 52 4.94 -19.27 -1.92
N GLN A 53 4.77 -19.16 -0.60
CA GLN A 53 3.96 -20.10 0.20
C GLN A 53 2.51 -20.15 -0.27
N ARG A 54 1.96 -19.01 -0.71
CA ARG A 54 0.63 -18.90 -1.28
C ARG A 54 0.55 -19.36 -2.73
N GLY A 55 1.63 -19.87 -3.34
CA GLY A 55 1.65 -20.40 -4.70
C GLY A 55 1.54 -19.34 -5.78
N CYS A 56 2.02 -18.12 -5.53
CA CYS A 56 2.19 -17.12 -6.58
C CYS A 56 3.35 -17.52 -7.49
N TYR A 57 3.14 -17.49 -8.82
CA TYR A 57 4.19 -17.80 -9.79
C TYR A 57 5.14 -16.62 -10.03
N LYS A 58 4.72 -15.40 -9.66
CA LYS A 58 5.57 -14.21 -9.64
C LYS A 58 5.07 -13.20 -8.62
N VAL A 59 5.95 -12.27 -8.25
CA VAL A 59 5.65 -11.08 -7.45
C VAL A 59 6.09 -9.85 -8.25
N ILE A 60 5.28 -8.80 -8.25
CA ILE A 60 5.57 -7.53 -8.92
C ILE A 60 5.29 -6.35 -7.99
N LEU A 61 5.92 -5.22 -8.30
CA LEU A 61 5.69 -3.92 -7.68
C LEU A 61 6.14 -2.83 -8.65
N ASP A 62 5.61 -1.64 -8.46
CA ASP A 62 6.03 -0.44 -9.16
C ASP A 62 6.90 0.43 -8.25
N CYS A 63 7.92 1.08 -8.81
CA CYS A 63 8.78 1.97 -8.06
C CYS A 63 9.36 3.10 -8.92
N ALA A 64 9.69 4.23 -8.27
CA ALA A 64 10.46 5.29 -8.89
C ALA A 64 11.88 4.82 -9.21
N GLU A 65 12.50 5.38 -10.27
CA GLU A 65 13.79 4.91 -10.80
C GLU A 65 14.91 4.87 -9.75
N HIS A 66 14.95 5.86 -8.85
CA HIS A 66 15.95 5.92 -7.78
C HIS A 66 15.87 4.76 -6.77
N ASN A 67 14.74 4.04 -6.70
CA ASN A 67 14.54 2.90 -5.81
C ASN A 67 14.88 1.55 -6.47
N ILE A 68 15.14 1.52 -7.78
CA ILE A 68 15.50 0.28 -8.50
C ILE A 68 16.68 -0.46 -7.82
N PRO A 69 17.80 0.20 -7.44
CA PRO A 69 18.92 -0.49 -6.81
C PRO A 69 18.58 -1.12 -5.46
N PHE A 70 17.58 -0.59 -4.75
CA PHE A 70 17.09 -1.20 -3.50
C PHE A 70 16.35 -2.51 -3.77
N TYR A 71 15.45 -2.53 -4.76
CA TYR A 71 14.68 -3.72 -5.12
C TYR A 71 15.54 -4.80 -5.80
N GLU A 72 16.56 -4.41 -6.56
CA GLU A 72 17.55 -5.36 -7.08
C GLU A 72 18.33 -6.07 -5.97
N LYS A 73 18.68 -5.36 -4.89
CA LYS A 73 19.29 -5.96 -3.68
C LYS A 73 18.34 -6.90 -2.93
N CYS A 74 17.03 -6.77 -3.14
CA CYS A 74 16.02 -7.70 -2.63
C CYS A 74 15.79 -8.90 -3.58
N GLY A 75 16.55 -9.00 -4.68
CA GLY A 75 16.45 -10.09 -5.64
C GLY A 75 15.35 -9.92 -6.70
N LEU A 76 14.77 -8.72 -6.83
CA LEU A 76 13.84 -8.40 -7.92
C LEU A 76 14.61 -7.90 -9.14
N SER A 77 13.95 -7.82 -10.29
CA SER A 77 14.56 -7.32 -11.53
C SER A 77 13.58 -6.43 -12.27
N ARG A 78 14.07 -5.35 -12.90
CA ARG A 78 13.27 -4.52 -13.79
C ARG A 78 12.83 -5.34 -15.01
N LYS A 79 11.53 -5.33 -15.32
CA LYS A 79 10.96 -6.07 -16.46
C LYS A 79 10.07 -5.20 -17.33
N GLU A 80 9.13 -4.47 -16.72
CA GLU A 80 8.07 -3.75 -17.44
C GLU A 80 8.09 -2.24 -17.11
N VAL A 81 7.24 -1.49 -17.81
CA VAL A 81 7.00 -0.05 -17.58
C VAL A 81 5.60 0.16 -17.03
N GLN A 82 5.49 0.91 -15.94
CA GLN A 82 4.21 1.33 -15.37
C GLN A 82 3.63 2.51 -16.16
N MET A 83 2.33 2.46 -16.46
CA MET A 83 1.58 3.55 -17.10
C MET A 83 0.51 4.07 -16.14
N VAL A 84 0.22 5.38 -16.18
CA VAL A 84 -0.81 6.03 -15.35
C VAL A 84 -1.79 6.79 -16.24
N GLY A 85 -3.09 6.51 -16.06
CA GLY A 85 -4.17 7.36 -16.58
C GLY A 85 -4.90 8.00 -15.41
N PHE A 86 -4.92 9.33 -15.34
CA PHE A 86 -5.65 10.04 -14.30
C PHE A 86 -7.13 10.13 -14.66
N CYS A 87 -7.98 9.44 -13.89
CA CYS A 87 -9.42 9.58 -13.99
C CYS A 87 -9.86 10.85 -13.24
N LEU A 88 -9.79 12.01 -13.89
CA LEU A 88 -10.38 13.23 -13.35
C LEU A 88 -11.90 13.05 -13.28
N HIS A 89 -12.47 13.08 -12.07
CA HIS A 89 -13.88 13.44 -11.95
C HIS A 89 -13.99 14.91 -12.40
N ALA A 90 -15.02 15.22 -13.19
CA ALA A 90 -15.26 16.53 -13.81
C ALA A 90 -15.32 17.75 -12.85
N ALA A 91 -15.08 17.56 -11.55
CA ALA A 91 -15.13 18.61 -10.53
C ALA A 91 -13.84 19.45 -10.40
N ALA A 92 -12.72 19.06 -11.00
CA ALA A 92 -11.45 19.80 -10.88
C ALA A 92 -11.22 20.87 -11.96
N ALA A 93 -12.24 21.26 -12.73
CA ALA A 93 -12.13 22.29 -13.78
C ALA A 93 -12.49 23.72 -13.33
N ALA A 94 -12.69 23.98 -12.03
CA ALA A 94 -13.18 25.28 -11.54
C ALA A 94 -12.11 26.21 -10.90
N ALA A 95 -10.84 25.82 -10.83
CA ALA A 95 -9.83 26.61 -10.11
C ALA A 95 -8.86 27.43 -11.00
N ALA A 96 -9.08 27.53 -12.32
CA ALA A 96 -8.13 28.13 -13.25
C ALA A 96 -8.60 29.44 -13.96
N LEU A 97 -9.65 30.11 -13.48
CA LEU A 97 -10.07 31.41 -14.01
C LEU A 97 -10.27 32.46 -12.89
N VAL A 98 -9.21 32.80 -12.15
CA VAL A 98 -9.14 34.11 -11.47
C VAL A 98 -7.72 34.67 -11.56
N SER A 99 -7.39 35.25 -12.72
CA SER A 99 -6.41 36.34 -12.87
C SER A 99 -6.93 37.17 -14.05
N HIS A 100 -7.39 38.41 -13.94
CA HIS A 100 -6.92 39.54 -13.15
C HIS A 100 -8.07 40.52 -12.87
N SER A 101 -7.87 41.33 -11.82
CA SER A 101 -8.63 42.51 -11.36
C SER A 101 -9.73 42.24 -10.31
N GLN A 102 -9.67 43.04 -9.25
CA GLN A 102 -10.33 42.88 -7.95
C GLN A 102 -11.84 43.16 -8.00
N LEU A 103 -12.52 42.71 -6.94
CA LEU A 103 -13.95 42.84 -6.58
C LEU A 103 -14.92 41.81 -7.16
N CYS A 104 -15.04 40.68 -6.47
CA CYS A 104 -16.38 40.18 -6.12
C CYS A 104 -16.31 39.39 -4.81
N LEU A 105 -16.66 40.06 -3.72
CA LEU A 105 -17.13 39.44 -2.49
C LEU A 105 -18.49 38.79 -2.84
N LEU A 106 -18.69 37.50 -2.56
CA LEU A 106 -19.88 36.92 -1.92
C LEU A 106 -20.03 35.41 -2.21
N LEU A 107 -20.03 34.64 -1.11
CA LEU A 107 -20.76 33.39 -0.88
C LEU A 107 -20.28 32.12 -1.60
N LEU A 108 -19.40 31.38 -0.91
CA LEU A 108 -19.40 29.91 -0.99
C LEU A 108 -19.90 29.33 0.35
N PRO A 109 -20.85 28.37 0.32
CA PRO A 109 -21.41 27.77 1.52
C PRO A 109 -20.35 26.91 2.23
N SER A 110 -20.42 26.90 3.57
CA SER A 110 -19.72 25.92 4.40
C SER A 110 -20.11 24.52 3.94
N PHE A 111 -19.21 23.83 3.25
CA PHE A 111 -19.28 22.37 3.11
C PHE A 111 -18.31 21.76 4.11
N ALA A 112 -18.89 21.03 5.05
CA ALA A 112 -18.27 20.43 6.19
C ALA A 112 -17.09 19.52 5.80
N ALA A 113 -15.97 19.70 6.47
CA ALA A 113 -14.95 18.67 6.59
C ALA A 113 -15.49 17.59 7.52
N ASP A 114 -15.98 16.48 6.96
CA ASP A 114 -16.09 15.24 7.72
C ASP A 114 -14.68 14.70 7.95
N SER A 115 -14.15 15.08 9.10
CA SER A 115 -12.97 14.53 9.71
C SER A 115 -13.18 13.04 9.99
N TYR A 116 -12.53 12.17 9.22
CA TYR A 116 -12.30 10.79 9.65
C TYR A 116 -11.30 10.80 10.80
N VAL A 117 -11.82 11.01 12.01
CA VAL A 117 -11.17 10.69 13.28
C VAL A 117 -11.20 9.16 13.42
N CYS A 118 -10.06 8.49 13.28
CA CYS A 118 -9.92 7.11 13.74
C CYS A 118 -9.58 7.14 15.24
N SER A 119 -10.62 7.14 16.08
CA SER A 119 -10.50 7.05 17.52
C SER A 119 -9.89 5.70 17.92
N SER A 120 -8.65 5.73 18.40
CA SER A 120 -8.02 4.59 19.05
C SER A 120 -8.68 4.37 20.42
N HIS A 121 -9.50 3.33 20.56
CA HIS A 121 -9.92 2.84 21.86
C HIS A 121 -9.07 1.67 22.33
N HIS A 122 -8.58 1.83 23.55
CA HIS A 122 -7.79 0.91 24.36
C HIS A 122 -8.41 -0.49 24.52
N GLY A 123 -7.53 -1.51 24.46
CA GLY A 123 -7.46 -2.56 25.48
C GLY A 123 -8.17 -3.91 25.21
N LYS A 124 -7.38 -4.92 24.82
CA LYS A 124 -7.01 -6.12 25.62
C LYS A 124 -6.59 -7.27 24.70
N PHE A 125 -5.39 -7.80 24.96
CA PHE A 125 -4.87 -9.04 24.42
C PHE A 125 -5.72 -10.23 24.87
N SER A 126 -6.13 -11.08 23.93
CA SER A 126 -6.27 -12.53 24.14
C SER A 126 -6.32 -13.25 22.79
N ASN A 127 -5.61 -14.39 22.72
CA ASN A 127 -5.43 -15.26 21.56
C ASN A 127 -6.75 -15.54 20.81
N TRP A 128 -6.77 -15.27 19.51
CA TRP A 128 -7.70 -15.91 18.57
C TRP A 128 -6.95 -16.26 17.28
N ILE A 129 -6.66 -17.56 17.13
CA ILE A 129 -6.51 -18.17 15.81
C ILE A 129 -7.94 -18.26 15.27
N ALA A 130 -8.27 -17.42 14.29
CA ALA A 130 -9.50 -17.55 13.52
C ALA A 130 -9.14 -17.97 12.09
N THR A 131 -8.98 -19.28 11.89
CA THR A 131 -9.22 -19.88 10.57
C THR A 131 -10.72 -19.99 10.39
N HIS A 132 -11.32 -19.07 9.63
CA HIS A 132 -12.66 -19.28 9.08
C HIS A 132 -12.66 -18.94 7.59
N SER A 133 -12.80 -19.99 6.79
CA SER A 133 -13.25 -19.92 5.40
C SER A 133 -14.65 -19.32 5.38
N PHE A 134 -14.89 -18.29 4.55
CA PHE A 134 -16.20 -18.04 3.98
C PHE A 134 -16.07 -17.44 2.58
N THR A 135 -16.83 -18.03 1.67
CA THR A 135 -16.91 -17.81 0.23
C THR A 135 -17.78 -16.60 -0.10
N HIS A 136 -17.24 -15.55 -0.73
CA HIS A 136 -17.82 -14.84 -1.90
C HIS A 136 -16.95 -13.64 -2.30
N LEU A 137 -16.78 -13.47 -3.62
CA LEU A 137 -16.12 -12.37 -4.34
C LEU A 137 -15.73 -11.12 -3.51
N ARG A 138 -14.48 -11.08 -3.01
CA ARG A 138 -13.53 -9.95 -2.91
C ARG A 138 -12.50 -10.27 -1.82
N ASP A 139 -11.61 -11.21 -2.10
CA ASP A 139 -10.46 -11.48 -1.22
C ASP A 139 -9.35 -10.45 -1.51
N VAL A 140 -9.50 -9.22 -1.02
CA VAL A 140 -8.33 -8.38 -0.73
C VAL A 140 -7.81 -8.85 0.62
N LEU A 141 -7.04 -9.94 0.61
CA LEU A 141 -6.22 -10.31 1.77
C LEU A 141 -5.04 -9.33 1.82
N CYS A 142 -5.24 -8.12 2.35
CA CYS A 142 -4.12 -7.26 2.71
C CYS A 142 -3.45 -7.89 3.92
N SER A 143 -2.43 -8.72 3.66
CA SER A 143 -1.55 -9.22 4.69
C SER A 143 -0.64 -8.07 5.09
N ALA A 144 -1.09 -7.25 6.03
CA ALA A 144 -0.27 -6.19 6.61
C ALA A 144 0.81 -6.84 7.48
N VAL A 145 2.03 -6.93 6.96
CA VAL A 145 3.17 -7.41 7.75
C VAL A 145 3.60 -6.25 8.67
N ARG A 146 3.15 -6.30 9.93
CA ARG A 146 3.63 -5.38 10.97
C ARG A 146 4.93 -5.92 11.55
N TRP A 147 6.05 -5.25 11.26
CA TRP A 147 7.31 -5.56 11.91
C TRP A 147 7.43 -4.77 13.21
N LEU A 148 7.27 -5.48 14.34
CA LEU A 148 7.53 -4.95 15.67
C LEU A 148 8.98 -5.25 16.03
N CYS A 149 9.80 -4.21 16.18
CA CYS A 149 11.09 -4.35 16.84
C CYS A 149 10.82 -4.56 18.34
N GLN A 150 11.04 -5.78 18.84
CA GLN A 150 11.27 -6.00 20.26
C GLN A 150 12.74 -5.69 20.52
N ALA A 151 13.01 -4.51 21.06
CA ALA A 151 14.29 -4.18 21.68
C ALA A 151 14.03 -3.76 23.13
N CYS A 152 14.22 -4.71 24.04
CA CYS A 152 14.96 -4.55 25.29
C CYS A 152 15.84 -5.79 25.39
#